data_AF-A0A9N8KLF6-F1
#
_entry.id   AF-A0A9N8KLF6-F1
#
_cell.length_a   1.000
_cell.length_b   1.000
_cell.length_c   1.000
_cell.angle_alpha   90.00
_cell.angle_beta   90.00
_cell.angle_gamma   90.00
#
_symmetry.space_group_name_H-M   'P 1'
#
loop_
_entity.id
_entity.type
_entity.pdbx_description
1 polymer ?
#
loop_
_entity_poly.entity_id
_entity_poly.type
_entity_poly.pdbx_seq_one_letter_code
_entity_poly.pdbx_strand_id
1 'polypeptide(L)'
;MDVGTTSYRPPELMFGNQWYNTSLDMWATGCVVAQVVSLGSQTLFDSGDLGSDLALIKSIFSTLGTPDLEKWPVTKSLPDWGKMAFVQYPSKAWTELLPNASLDAIELVQSLIVYESGDRMKADEVGLIISD
;
A
#
# COMPACT_ATOMS: atom_id res chain seq x y z
N MET A 1 24.85 0.15 2.60
CA MET A 1 24.23 -0.21 3.88
C MET A 1 22.94 0.58 3.93
N ASP A 2 21.88 0.05 3.34
CA ASP A 2 20.56 0.69 3.36
C ASP A 2 19.76 0.01 4.47
N VAL A 3 19.85 0.58 5.67
CA VAL A 3 19.15 0.09 6.86
C VAL A 3 17.84 0.85 6.91
N GLY A 4 16.77 0.18 6.45
CA GLY A 4 15.39 0.55 6.73
C GLY A 4 14.53 0.88 5.50
N THR A 5 13.24 0.58 5.63
CA THR A 5 12.13 1.30 4.96
C THR A 5 11.69 0.95 3.53
N THR A 6 12.17 -0.11 2.87
CA THR A 6 11.59 -0.51 1.55
C THR A 6 10.09 -0.85 1.65
N SER A 7 9.67 -1.59 2.68
CA SER A 7 8.29 -2.07 2.86
C SER A 7 7.19 -1.00 2.94
N TYR A 8 7.54 0.27 3.16
CA TYR A 8 6.59 1.38 3.26
C TYR A 8 6.49 2.18 1.96
N ARG A 9 7.19 1.77 0.89
CA ARG A 9 7.12 2.46 -0.40
C ARG A 9 5.80 2.15 -1.11
N PRO A 10 5.10 3.18 -1.61
CA PRO A 10 3.90 2.98 -2.40
C PRO A 10 4.24 2.52 -3.82
N PRO A 11 3.34 1.78 -4.48
CA PRO A 11 3.67 1.03 -5.69
C PRO A 11 4.06 1.92 -6.87
N GLU A 12 3.57 3.17 -6.96
CA GLU A 12 3.90 4.11 -8.03
C GLU A 12 5.40 4.43 -8.12
N LEU A 13 6.13 4.44 -7.00
CA LEU A 13 7.57 4.68 -7.00
C LEU A 13 8.33 3.55 -7.69
N MET A 14 7.85 2.32 -7.55
CA MET A 14 8.46 1.14 -8.17
C MET A 14 8.18 1.05 -9.68
N PHE A 15 7.27 1.87 -10.21
CA PHE A 15 6.97 1.96 -11.64
C PHE A 15 7.45 3.28 -12.28
N GLY A 16 8.37 3.98 -11.61
CA GLY A 16 9.06 5.14 -12.18
C GLY A 16 8.34 6.48 -12.00
N ASN A 17 7.36 6.56 -11.07
CA ASN A 17 6.83 7.85 -10.66
C ASN A 17 7.93 8.66 -9.94
N GLN A 18 8.17 9.89 -10.40
CA GLN A 18 9.15 10.81 -9.79
C GLN A 18 8.49 11.90 -8.94
N TRP A 19 7.15 11.87 -8.82
CA TRP A 19 6.39 12.92 -8.18
C TRP A 19 6.24 12.61 -6.70
N TYR A 20 6.95 13.36 -5.88
CA TYR A 20 6.83 13.30 -4.43
C TYR A 20 5.70 14.22 -3.97
N ASN A 21 4.66 13.65 -3.38
CA ASN A 21 3.54 14.39 -2.82
C ASN A 21 3.11 13.77 -1.47
N THR A 22 2.20 14.44 -0.76
CA THR A 22 1.71 14.00 0.55
C THR A 22 1.03 12.62 0.52
N SER A 23 0.54 12.17 -0.63
CA SER A 23 -0.11 10.85 -0.74
C SER A 23 0.88 9.68 -0.56
N LEU A 24 2.18 9.91 -0.79
CA LEU A 24 3.22 8.92 -0.47
C LEU A 24 3.30 8.70 1.04
N ASP A 25 3.22 9.79 1.81
CA ASP A 25 3.21 9.74 3.28
C ASP A 25 1.95 9.06 3.81
N MET A 26 0.81 9.23 3.14
CA MET A 26 -0.45 8.57 3.53
C MET A 26 -0.37 7.04 3.36
N TRP A 27 0.27 6.54 2.31
CA TRP A 27 0.51 5.10 2.17
C TRP A 27 1.42 4.56 3.27
N ALA A 28 2.56 5.23 3.51
CA ALA A 28 3.46 4.84 4.59
C ALA A 28 2.75 4.87 5.96
N THR A 29 1.89 5.87 6.18
CA THR A 29 1.03 5.97 7.36
C THR A 29 0.10 4.77 7.48
N GLY A 30 -0.60 4.37 6.41
CA GLY A 30 -1.45 3.18 6.42
C GLY A 30 -0.69 1.90 6.81
N CYS A 31 0.55 1.73 6.30
CA CYS A 31 1.40 0.60 6.66
C CYS A 31 1.80 0.61 8.14
N VAL A 32 2.09 1.78 8.71
CA VAL A 32 2.40 1.94 10.15
C VAL A 32 1.16 1.74 11.01
N VAL A 33 0.00 2.26 10.59
CA VAL A 33 -1.26 2.04 11.31
C VAL A 33 -1.58 0.54 11.37
N ALA A 34 -1.46 -0.18 10.24
CA ALA A 34 -1.63 -1.63 10.19
C ALA A 34 -0.75 -2.39 11.21
N GLN A 35 0.51 -1.95 11.37
CA GLN A 35 1.43 -2.47 12.39
C GLN A 35 0.91 -2.24 13.81
N VAL A 36 0.53 -1.00 14.11
CA VAL A 36 0.10 -0.62 15.45
C VAL A 36 -1.19 -1.33 15.85
N VAL A 37 -2.15 -1.46 14.93
CA VAL A 37 -3.49 -1.98 15.24
C VAL A 37 -3.61 -3.50 15.18
N SER A 38 -2.69 -4.20 14.50
CA SER A 38 -2.81 -5.65 14.29
C SER A 38 -1.49 -6.40 14.16
N LEU A 39 -0.55 -5.93 13.33
CA LEU A 39 0.60 -6.73 12.90
C LEU A 39 1.80 -6.71 13.87
N GLY A 40 1.83 -5.77 14.82
CA GLY A 40 2.94 -5.56 15.74
C GLY A 40 4.23 -5.25 14.98
N SER A 41 5.22 -6.14 15.08
CA SER A 41 6.53 -5.98 14.39
C SER A 41 6.53 -6.44 12.93
N GLN A 42 5.44 -7.02 12.42
CA GLN A 42 5.37 -7.50 11.03
C GLN A 42 4.97 -6.37 10.07
N THR A 43 5.54 -6.33 8.87
CA THR A 43 5.16 -5.36 7.84
C THR A 43 3.94 -5.83 7.06
N LEU A 44 3.07 -4.88 6.65
CA LEU A 44 1.93 -5.16 5.78
C LEU A 44 2.39 -5.69 4.41
N PHE A 45 3.51 -5.16 3.91
CA PHE A 45 4.15 -5.61 2.68
C PHE A 45 5.60 -5.99 2.93
N ASP A 46 6.05 -7.07 2.31
CA ASP A 46 7.38 -7.64 2.49
C ASP A 46 8.23 -7.43 1.23
N SER A 47 9.37 -6.75 1.39
CA SER A 47 10.34 -6.53 0.32
C SER A 47 11.40 -7.65 0.23
N GLY A 48 11.26 -8.70 1.03
CA GLY A 48 12.21 -9.79 1.19
C GLY A 48 13.53 -9.36 1.84
N ASP A 49 14.38 -10.35 2.10
CA ASP A 49 15.66 -10.19 2.82
C ASP A 49 16.62 -9.18 2.16
N LEU A 50 16.50 -8.99 0.84
CA LEU A 50 17.36 -8.10 0.06
C LEU A 50 16.72 -6.74 -0.23
N GLY A 51 15.48 -6.48 0.22
CA GLY A 51 14.81 -5.20 0.02
C GLY A 51 14.55 -4.85 -1.46
N SER A 52 14.09 -5.82 -2.26
CA SER A 52 13.93 -5.65 -3.71
C SER A 52 12.56 -5.07 -4.09
N ASP A 53 12.54 -4.17 -5.07
CA ASP A 53 11.30 -3.64 -5.66
C ASP A 53 10.41 -4.75 -6.20
N LEU A 54 10.99 -5.78 -6.85
CA LEU A 54 10.21 -6.88 -7.40
C LEU A 54 9.52 -7.69 -6.30
N ALA A 55 10.21 -7.93 -5.18
CA ALA A 55 9.63 -8.63 -4.04
C ALA A 55 8.50 -7.81 -3.41
N LEU A 56 8.70 -6.50 -3.26
CA LEU A 56 7.69 -5.60 -2.72
C LEU A 56 6.47 -5.49 -3.63
N ILE A 57 6.65 -5.30 -4.94
CA ILE A 57 5.55 -5.30 -5.93
C ILE A 57 4.75 -6.61 -5.82
N LYS A 58 5.44 -7.75 -5.78
CA LYS A 58 4.80 -9.06 -5.63
C LYS A 58 4.00 -9.14 -4.33
N SER A 59 4.55 -8.66 -3.22
CA SER A 59 3.88 -8.64 -1.93
C SER A 59 2.61 -7.77 -1.97
N ILE A 60 2.70 -6.55 -2.51
CA ILE A 60 1.55 -5.65 -2.69
C ILE A 60 0.47 -6.30 -3.55
N PHE A 61 0.82 -6.85 -4.72
CA PHE A 61 -0.15 -7.45 -5.63
C PHE A 61 -0.79 -8.71 -5.05
N SER A 62 -0.03 -9.56 -4.37
CA SER A 62 -0.58 -10.74 -3.70
C SER A 62 -1.44 -10.41 -2.47
N THR A 63 -1.42 -9.17 -2.00
CA THR A 63 -2.18 -8.69 -0.84
C THR A 63 -3.43 -7.93 -1.27
N LEU A 64 -3.27 -6.89 -2.10
CA LEU A 64 -4.36 -6.03 -2.57
C LEU A 64 -5.04 -6.56 -3.85
N GLY A 65 -4.49 -7.61 -4.45
CA GLY A 65 -4.84 -8.07 -5.78
C GLY A 65 -4.08 -7.30 -6.86
N THR A 66 -3.94 -7.91 -8.04
CA THR A 66 -3.28 -7.27 -9.18
C THR A 66 -4.19 -6.17 -9.75
N PRO A 67 -3.72 -4.91 -9.85
CA PRO A 67 -4.56 -3.81 -10.32
C PRO A 67 -4.76 -3.87 -11.83
N ASP A 68 -5.91 -3.40 -12.28
CA ASP A 68 -6.20 -3.10 -13.68
C ASP A 68 -6.22 -1.57 -13.89
N LEU A 69 -6.51 -1.16 -15.13
CA LEU A 69 -6.58 0.25 -15.51
C LEU A 69 -7.79 0.98 -14.92
N GLU A 70 -8.77 0.27 -14.35
CA GLU A 70 -9.89 0.89 -13.63
C GLU A 70 -9.48 1.22 -12.20
N LYS A 71 -8.81 0.29 -11.51
CA LYS A 71 -8.34 0.45 -10.13
C LYS A 71 -7.10 1.32 -9.99
N TRP A 72 -6.26 1.39 -11.04
CA TRP A 72 -5.05 2.20 -11.01
C TRP A 72 -4.80 2.92 -12.34
N PRO A 73 -5.64 3.89 -12.72
CA PRO A 73 -5.59 4.56 -14.02
C PRO A 73 -4.25 5.24 -14.32
N VAL A 74 -3.57 5.80 -13.30
CA VAL A 74 -2.29 6.52 -13.48
C VAL A 74 -1.18 5.63 -14.07
N THR A 75 -1.29 4.30 -13.95
CA THR A 75 -0.35 3.33 -14.53
C THR A 75 -0.12 3.52 -16.03
N LYS A 76 -1.09 4.06 -16.78
CA LYS A 76 -0.92 4.40 -18.21
C LYS A 76 0.20 5.39 -18.48
N SER A 77 0.55 6.22 -17.49
CA SER A 77 1.60 7.24 -17.58
C SER A 77 2.91 6.83 -16.92
N LEU A 78 2.94 5.68 -16.23
CA LEU A 78 4.11 5.23 -15.50
C LEU A 78 5.12 4.59 -16.47
N PRO A 79 6.38 5.07 -16.52
CA PRO A 79 7.37 4.65 -17.53
C PRO A 79 7.67 3.16 -17.54
N ASP A 80 7.56 2.50 -16.39
CA ASP A 80 7.91 1.09 -16.23
C ASP A 80 6.70 0.15 -16.19
N TRP A 81 5.48 0.70 -16.28
CA TRP A 81 4.27 -0.11 -16.37
C TRP A 81 4.24 -0.90 -17.69
N GLY A 82 3.89 -2.18 -17.61
CA GLY A 82 3.82 -3.09 -18.77
C GLY A 82 5.18 -3.64 -19.24
N LYS A 83 6.32 -3.20 -18.67
CA LYS A 83 7.64 -3.83 -18.92
C LYS A 83 7.78 -5.20 -18.24
N MET A 84 6.91 -5.49 -17.28
CA MET A 84 6.88 -6.72 -16.51
C MET A 84 5.51 -7.40 -16.67
N ALA A 85 5.52 -8.72 -16.84
CA ALA A 85 4.32 -9.53 -16.77
C ALA A 85 4.12 -10.01 -15.34
N PHE A 86 3.00 -9.63 -14.72
CA PHE A 86 2.66 -10.03 -13.36
C PHE A 86 1.60 -11.13 -13.36
N VAL A 87 1.70 -12.03 -12.38
CA VAL A 87 0.64 -12.98 -12.08
C VAL A 87 -0.59 -12.20 -11.60
N GLN A 88 -1.78 -12.65 -12.01
CA GLN A 88 -3.04 -12.10 -11.51
C GLN A 88 -3.34 -12.69 -10.14
N TYR A 89 -3.41 -11.84 -9.12
CA TYR A 89 -3.75 -12.23 -7.76
C TYR A 89 -5.12 -11.67 -7.38
N PRO A 90 -5.98 -12.46 -6.71
CA PRO A 90 -7.18 -11.93 -6.08
C PRO A 90 -6.79 -11.06 -4.87
N SER A 91 -7.63 -10.07 -4.55
CA SER A 91 -7.48 -9.28 -3.32
C SER A 91 -7.81 -10.13 -2.09
N LYS A 92 -7.01 -10.01 -1.04
CA LYS A 92 -7.32 -10.61 0.27
C LYS A 92 -8.34 -9.76 1.03
N ALA A 93 -9.09 -10.38 1.94
CA ALA A 93 -9.99 -9.64 2.81
C ALA A 93 -9.20 -8.89 3.88
N TRP A 94 -9.53 -7.62 4.14
CA TRP A 94 -8.83 -6.82 5.15
C TRP A 94 -8.94 -7.39 6.56
N THR A 95 -10.03 -8.09 6.88
CA THR A 95 -10.19 -8.82 8.16
C THR A 95 -9.22 -10.00 8.30
N GLU A 96 -8.73 -10.57 7.20
CA GLU A 96 -7.67 -11.59 7.20
C GLU A 96 -6.30 -10.93 7.35
N LEU A 97 -6.10 -9.78 6.70
CA LEU A 97 -4.84 -9.03 6.74
C LEU A 97 -4.57 -8.38 8.10
N LEU A 98 -5.62 -7.93 8.78
CA LEU A 98 -5.55 -7.24 10.06
C LEU A 98 -6.36 -7.99 11.12
N PRO A 99 -5.94 -9.20 11.52
CA PRO A 99 -6.66 -9.97 12.52
C PRO A 99 -6.72 -9.20 13.85
N ASN A 100 -7.89 -9.25 14.50
CA ASN A 100 -8.16 -8.60 15.79
C ASN A 100 -8.19 -7.06 15.80
N ALA A 101 -8.01 -6.40 14.64
CA ALA A 101 -8.26 -4.96 14.54
C ALA A 101 -9.77 -4.66 14.63
N SER A 102 -10.14 -3.48 15.13
CA SER A 102 -11.52 -3.00 15.05
C SER A 102 -11.90 -2.73 13.59
N LEU A 103 -13.21 -2.70 13.31
CA LEU A 103 -13.71 -2.38 11.97
C LEU A 103 -13.29 -0.97 11.53
N ASP A 104 -13.31 0.00 12.43
CA ASP A 104 -12.90 1.39 12.13
C ASP A 104 -11.39 1.46 11.83
N ALA A 105 -10.57 0.67 12.52
CA ALA A 105 -9.14 0.58 12.24
C ALA A 105 -8.89 -0.07 10.87
N ILE A 106 -9.67 -1.10 10.52
CA ILE A 106 -9.61 -1.72 9.20
C ILE A 106 -10.01 -0.73 8.11
N GLU A 107 -11.11 0.01 8.30
CA GLU A 107 -11.59 1.02 7.35
C GLU A 107 -10.57 2.12 7.15
N LEU A 108 -9.95 2.61 8.23
CA LEU A 108 -8.88 3.59 8.17
C LEU A 108 -7.70 3.07 7.33
N VAL A 109 -7.17 1.86 7.62
CA VAL A 109 -6.05 1.31 6.84
C VAL A 109 -6.45 1.10 5.38
N GLN A 110 -7.65 0.58 5.12
CA GLN A 110 -8.15 0.37 3.76
C GLN A 110 -8.25 1.68 2.97
N SER A 111 -8.62 2.79 3.61
CA SER A 111 -8.70 4.11 2.96
C SER A 111 -7.32 4.74 2.67
N LEU A 112 -6.28 4.35 3.41
CA LEU A 112 -4.91 4.81 3.24
C LEU A 112 -4.13 3.97 2.21
N ILE A 113 -4.43 2.66 2.16
CA ILE A 113 -3.74 1.67 1.32
C ILE A 113 -4.57 1.40 0.06
N VAL A 114 -4.58 2.39 -0.82
CA VAL A 114 -5.16 2.29 -2.17
C VAL A 114 -4.14 2.59 -3.25
N TYR A 115 -4.31 1.94 -4.41
CA TYR A 115 -3.40 2.08 -5.54
C TYR A 115 -3.38 3.50 -6.10
N GLU A 116 -4.55 4.05 -6.41
CA GLU A 116 -4.65 5.41 -6.92
C GLU A 116 -4.34 6.41 -5.81
N SER A 117 -3.24 7.12 -6.00
CA SER A 117 -2.66 8.02 -5.01
C SER A 117 -3.59 9.18 -4.66
N GLY A 118 -4.41 9.62 -5.63
CA GLY A 118 -5.42 10.67 -5.44
C GLY A 118 -6.65 10.24 -4.63
N ASP A 119 -6.89 8.93 -4.51
CA ASP A 119 -8.03 8.36 -3.79
C ASP A 119 -7.66 7.99 -2.34
N ARG A 120 -6.39 8.12 -1.94
CA ARG A 120 -5.96 7.91 -0.55
C ARG A 120 -6.57 8.98 0.35
N MET A 121 -7.08 8.55 1.51
CA MET A 121 -7.56 9.46 2.54
C MET A 121 -6.51 10.52 2.85
N LYS A 122 -6.94 11.78 2.94
CA LYS A 122 -6.04 12.89 3.24
C LYS A 122 -5.90 13.08 4.75
N ALA A 123 -4.80 13.71 5.16
CA ALA A 123 -4.48 13.89 6.58
C ALA A 123 -5.55 14.65 7.38
N ASP A 124 -6.30 15.55 6.73
CA ASP A 124 -7.42 16.31 7.30
C ASP A 124 -8.71 15.49 7.49
N GLU A 125 -8.84 14.37 6.79
CA GLU A 125 -10.03 13.50 6.83
C GLU A 125 -9.92 12.39 7.90
N VAL A 126 -8.69 12.07 8.33
CA VAL A 126 -8.41 11.02 9.34
C VAL A 126 -9.08 11.30 10.69
N GLY A 127 -9.22 12.57 11.08
CA GLY A 127 -9.82 12.97 12.36
C GLY A 127 -11.32 12.67 12.48
N LEU A 128 -12.01 12.45 11.35
CA LEU A 128 -13.46 12.23 11.33
C LEU A 128 -13.85 10.80 11.68
N ILE A 129 -12.97 9.81 11.44
CA ILE A 129 -13.27 8.39 11.68
C ILE A 129 -13.07 7.99 13.17
N ILE A 130 -12.22 8.72 13.90
CA ILE A 130 -11.87 8.40 15.30
C ILE A 130 -12.80 9.13 16.30
N SER A 131 -13.81 9.85 15.82
CA SER A 131 -14.65 10.75 16.64
C SER A 131 -16.00 10.15 17.09
N ASP A 132 -16.30 8.89 16.81
CA ASP A 132 -17.50 8.17 17.29
C ASP A 132 -17.14 7.02 18.25
#